data_AF-F9Q844-F1
#
_entry.id   AF-F9Q844-F1
#
_cell.length_a   1.000
_cell.length_b   1.000
_cell.length_c   1.000
_cell.angle_alpha   90.00
_cell.angle_beta   90.00
_cell.angle_gamma   90.00
#
_symmetry.space_group_name_H-M   'P 1'
#
loop_
_entity.id
_entity.type
_entity.pdbx_description
1 polymer ?
#
loop_
_entity_poly.entity_id
_entity_poly.type
_entity_poly.pdbx_seq_one_letter_code
_entity_poly.pdbx_strand_id
1 'polypeptide(L)'
;MQLIHQRIGGKLPLIGVGNLYLPDEILAAFNTGWAEFIALGKTVMINPNIAGQILRGECADIAREIDPQRADHYGLPDLLWHFTISGTQAWLPPLLGQEPQILDR
;
A
#
# COMPACT_ATOMS: atom_id res chain seq x y z
N MET A 1 -14.93 -8.10 -2.46
CA MET A 1 -15.44 -6.79 -2.93
C MET A 1 -16.54 -6.91 -3.96
N GLN A 2 -16.47 -7.84 -4.93
CA GLN A 2 -17.50 -8.03 -5.98
C GLN A 2 -18.96 -8.02 -5.48
N LEU A 3 -19.30 -8.78 -4.45
CA LEU A 3 -20.68 -8.84 -3.92
C LEU A 3 -21.15 -7.48 -3.35
N ILE A 4 -20.23 -6.71 -2.75
CA ILE A 4 -20.53 -5.39 -2.20
C ILE A 4 -20.78 -4.42 -3.36
N HIS A 5 -19.92 -4.43 -4.38
CA HIS A 5 -20.07 -3.61 -5.59
C HIS A 5 -21.41 -3.87 -6.31
N GLN A 6 -21.74 -5.14 -6.52
CA GLN A 6 -23.03 -5.56 -7.08
C GLN A 6 -24.21 -5.08 -6.22
N ARG A 7 -24.09 -5.15 -4.89
CA ARG A 7 -25.15 -4.70 -3.99
C ARG A 7 -25.34 -3.19 -4.01
N ILE A 8 -24.26 -2.41 -4.15
CA ILE A 8 -24.32 -0.96 -4.29
C ILE A 8 -25.01 -0.59 -5.60
N GLY A 9 -24.74 -1.32 -6.68
CA GLY A 9 -25.43 -1.16 -7.96
C GLY A 9 -25.27 0.25 -8.55
N GLY A 10 -24.07 0.82 -8.44
CA GLY A 10 -23.73 2.14 -9.00
C GLY A 10 -24.34 3.35 -8.28
N LYS A 11 -25.05 3.16 -7.16
CA LYS A 11 -25.66 4.27 -6.41
C LYS A 11 -24.64 5.16 -5.71
N LEU A 12 -23.49 4.60 -5.37
CA LEU A 12 -22.36 5.26 -4.72
C LEU A 12 -21.06 4.62 -5.23
N PRO A 13 -19.94 5.36 -5.26
CA PRO A 13 -18.64 4.76 -5.54
C PRO A 13 -18.16 3.91 -4.35
N LEU A 14 -17.53 2.78 -4.65
CA LEU A 14 -16.85 1.92 -3.69
C LEU A 14 -15.34 2.19 -3.73
N ILE A 15 -14.74 2.35 -2.55
CA ILE A 15 -13.29 2.44 -2.37
C ILE A 15 -12.77 1.08 -1.91
N GLY A 16 -11.92 0.46 -2.71
CA GLY A 16 -11.23 -0.78 -2.38
C GLY A 16 -9.93 -0.51 -1.63
N VAL A 17 -9.66 -1.29 -0.59
CA VAL A 17 -8.41 -1.27 0.18
C VAL A 17 -7.82 -2.68 0.24
N GLY A 18 -6.49 -2.76 0.31
CA GLY A 18 -5.76 -4.01 0.44
C GLY A 18 -4.26 -3.78 0.50
N ASN A 19 -3.49 -4.85 0.70
CA ASN A 19 -2.02 -4.84 0.71
C ASN A 19 -1.45 -4.74 -0.71
N LEU A 20 -1.74 -3.63 -1.40
CA LEU A 20 -1.31 -3.37 -2.77
C LEU A 20 -0.14 -2.38 -2.75
N TYR A 21 1.05 -2.81 -3.18
CA TYR A 21 2.27 -2.02 -3.08
C TYR A 21 2.81 -1.61 -4.44
N LEU A 22 2.80 -2.52 -5.40
CA LEU A 22 3.40 -2.31 -6.72
C LEU A 22 2.35 -1.81 -7.72
N PRO A 23 2.77 -1.02 -8.74
CA PRO A 23 1.85 -0.50 -9.76
C PRO A 23 0.99 -1.56 -10.43
N ASP A 24 1.57 -2.73 -10.74
CA ASP A 24 0.86 -3.82 -11.38
C ASP A 24 -0.21 -4.44 -10.48
N GLU A 25 0.02 -4.50 -9.16
CA GLU A 25 -0.96 -4.98 -8.18
C GLU A 25 -2.15 -4.01 -8.09
N ILE A 26 -1.84 -2.71 -8.06
CA ILE A 26 -2.83 -1.63 -8.02
C ILE A 26 -3.67 -1.65 -9.30
N LEU A 27 -3.02 -1.79 -10.45
CA LEU A 27 -3.68 -1.87 -11.75
C LEU A 27 -4.53 -3.14 -11.89
N ALA A 28 -4.01 -4.29 -11.45
CA ALA A 28 -4.76 -5.54 -11.44
C ALA A 28 -6.02 -5.43 -10.56
N ALA A 29 -5.91 -4.84 -9.36
CA ALA A 29 -7.04 -4.62 -8.48
C ALA A 29 -8.08 -3.68 -9.10
N PHE A 30 -7.64 -2.59 -9.72
CA PHE A 30 -8.53 -1.66 -10.43
C PHE A 30 -9.25 -2.33 -11.60
N ASN A 31 -8.52 -3.12 -12.41
CA ASN A 31 -9.06 -3.81 -13.58
C ASN A 31 -10.05 -4.93 -13.25
N THR A 32 -10.20 -5.33 -11.97
CA THR A 32 -11.32 -6.21 -11.56
C THR A 32 -12.68 -5.57 -11.80
N GLY A 33 -12.75 -4.23 -11.83
CA GLY A 33 -14.00 -3.48 -11.91
C GLY A 33 -14.86 -3.57 -10.64
N TRP A 34 -14.30 -4.04 -9.52
CA TRP A 34 -15.04 -4.21 -8.26
C TRP A 34 -15.03 -2.98 -7.36
N ALA A 35 -14.29 -1.94 -7.72
CA ALA A 35 -14.23 -0.67 -7.00
C ALA A 35 -13.92 0.45 -7.98
N GLU A 36 -14.50 1.63 -7.75
CA GLU A 36 -14.26 2.83 -8.54
C GLU A 36 -12.95 3.52 -8.15
N PHE A 37 -12.51 3.34 -6.90
CA PHE A 37 -11.25 3.88 -6.39
C PHE A 37 -10.48 2.83 -5.61
N ILE A 38 -9.15 2.91 -5.69
CA ILE A 38 -8.22 2.09 -4.90
C ILE A 38 -7.52 3.01 -3.91
N ALA A 39 -7.62 2.69 -2.62
CA ALA A 39 -6.96 3.41 -1.55
C ALA A 39 -5.72 2.64 -1.08
N LEU A 40 -4.64 3.38 -0.86
CA LEU A 40 -3.33 2.88 -0.49
C LEU A 40 -2.95 3.44 0.88
N GLY A 41 -2.70 2.55 1.85
CA GLY A 41 -2.34 2.89 3.23
C GLY A 41 -0.85 2.71 3.49
N LYS A 42 -0.43 1.48 3.84
CA LYS A 42 0.99 1.12 4.05
C LYS A 42 1.87 1.60 2.91
N THR A 43 1.42 1.44 1.67
CA THR A 43 2.15 1.80 0.45
C THR A 43 2.51 3.28 0.37
N VAL A 44 1.64 4.21 0.79
CA VAL A 44 1.99 5.65 0.77
C VAL A 44 2.95 6.02 1.89
N MET A 45 3.04 5.22 2.96
CA MET A 45 4.04 5.43 4.01
C MET A 45 5.46 5.12 3.52
N ILE A 46 5.59 4.15 2.60
CA ILE A 46 6.87 3.79 1.95
C ILE A 46 7.13 4.67 0.72
N ASN A 47 6.09 4.94 -0.07
CA ASN A 47 6.16 5.65 -1.34
C ASN A 47 5.22 6.86 -1.32
N PRO A 48 5.58 7.96 -0.62
CA PRO A 48 4.69 9.10 -0.42
C PRO A 48 4.22 9.76 -1.72
N ASN A 49 5.01 9.62 -2.80
CA ASN A 49 4.73 10.21 -4.11
C ASN A 49 4.30 9.17 -5.17
N ILE A 50 3.82 7.99 -4.76
CA ILE A 50 3.54 6.87 -5.67
C ILE A 50 2.64 7.24 -6.85
N ALA A 51 1.58 8.02 -6.63
CA ALA A 51 0.68 8.43 -7.71
C ALA A 51 1.41 9.27 -8.77
N GLY A 52 2.31 10.16 -8.34
CA GLY A 52 3.13 10.96 -9.25
C GLY A 52 4.19 10.12 -9.97
N GLN A 53 4.80 9.15 -9.29
CA GLN A 53 5.76 8.21 -9.90
C GLN A 53 5.10 7.37 -10.99
N ILE A 54 3.92 6.80 -10.72
CA ILE A 54 3.14 6.04 -11.70
C ILE A 54 2.80 6.93 -12.91
N LEU A 55 2.34 8.16 -12.69
CA LEU A 55 1.99 9.08 -13.77
C LEU A 55 3.17 9.42 -14.68
N ARG A 56 4.39 9.50 -14.13
CA ARG A 56 5.63 9.77 -14.90
C ARG A 56 6.32 8.52 -15.45
N GLY A 57 5.85 7.32 -15.09
CA GLY A 57 6.50 6.06 -15.45
C GLY A 57 7.77 5.75 -14.65
N GLU A 58 7.98 6.43 -13.51
CA GLU A 58 9.15 6.30 -12.63
C GLU A 58 8.93 5.19 -11.57
N CYS A 59 8.56 3.99 -12.02
CA CYS A 59 8.13 2.92 -11.13
C CYS A 59 9.26 2.05 -10.57
N ALA A 60 10.50 2.22 -11.05
CA ALA A 60 11.64 1.38 -10.68
C ALA A 60 12.00 1.46 -9.18
N ASP A 61 11.73 2.60 -8.54
CA ASP A 61 12.08 2.86 -7.14
C ASP A 61 10.91 2.66 -6.17
N ILE A 62 9.77 2.12 -6.64
CA ILE A 62 8.62 1.85 -5.77
C ILE A 62 8.92 0.61 -4.92
N ALA A 63 8.99 0.81 -3.60
CA ALA A 63 9.33 -0.24 -2.65
C ALA A 63 8.07 -0.86 -2.02
N ARG A 64 8.09 -2.18 -1.82
CA ARG A 64 7.06 -2.90 -1.05
C ARG A 64 7.33 -2.87 0.45
N GLU A 65 8.60 -2.86 0.81
CA GLU A 65 9.08 -3.06 2.17
C GLU A 65 9.95 -1.89 2.61
N ILE A 66 9.97 -1.66 3.92
CA ILE A 66 10.86 -0.69 4.55
C ILE A 66 12.23 -1.35 4.74
N ASP A 67 13.27 -0.73 4.18
CA ASP A 67 14.66 -1.04 4.51
C ASP A 67 15.05 -0.36 5.84
N PRO A 68 15.33 -1.12 6.92
CA PRO A 68 15.71 -0.56 8.22
C PRO A 68 17.03 0.23 8.19
N GLN A 69 17.86 0.04 7.15
CA GLN A 69 19.16 0.71 7.01
C GLN A 69 19.07 2.04 6.25
N ARG A 70 17.90 2.40 5.72
CA ARG A 70 17.73 3.63 4.95
C ARG A 70 17.82 4.86 5.85
N ALA A 71 18.80 5.72 5.58
CA ALA A 71 19.16 6.83 6.47
C ALA A 71 18.08 7.93 6.65
N ASP A 72 17.17 8.09 5.69
CA ASP A 72 16.11 9.12 5.73
C ASP A 72 14.81 8.62 6.39
N HIS A 73 14.76 7.36 6.84
CA HIS A 73 13.59 6.71 7.45
C HIS A 73 12.30 6.86 6.61
N TYR A 74 12.42 7.01 5.28
CA TYR A 74 11.28 7.25 4.39
C TYR A 74 10.46 8.53 4.74
N GLY A 75 11.05 9.45 5.51
CA GLY A 75 10.36 10.64 6.02
C GLY A 75 9.40 10.37 7.18
N LEU A 76 9.44 9.18 7.78
CA LEU A 76 8.64 8.86 8.96
C LEU A 76 9.15 9.62 10.20
N PRO A 77 8.27 10.21 11.01
CA PRO A 77 8.63 10.72 12.33
C PRO A 77 9.23 9.63 13.23
N ASP A 78 10.16 9.99 14.12
CA ASP A 78 10.91 9.04 14.97
C ASP A 78 10.03 8.02 15.70
N LEU A 79 8.86 8.44 16.20
CA LEU A 79 7.93 7.54 16.87
C LEU A 79 7.36 6.47 15.92
N LEU A 80 6.95 6.86 14.71
CA LEU A 80 6.45 5.93 13.71
C LEU A 80 7.58 5.05 13.17
N TRP A 81 8.77 5.61 13.00
CA TRP A 81 9.95 4.84 12.63
C TRP A 81 10.23 3.74 13.66
N HIS A 82 10.27 4.08 14.96
CA HIS A 82 10.50 3.13 16.04
C HIS A 82 9.46 1.99 16.06
N PHE A 83 8.18 2.31 15.85
CA PHE A 83 7.16 1.27 15.74
C PHE A 83 7.32 0.42 14.49
N THR A 84 7.71 1.01 13.36
CA THR A 84 7.91 0.29 12.10
C THR A 84 9.06 -0.72 12.24
N ILE A 85 10.23 -0.29 12.72
CA ILE A 85 11.41 -1.16 12.90
C ILE A 85 11.22 -2.22 13.99
N SER A 86 10.25 -2.05 14.90
CA SER A 86 9.90 -3.11 15.85
C SER A 86 9.37 -4.37 15.16
N GLY A 87 8.81 -4.24 13.94
CA GLY A 87 8.24 -5.34 13.17
C GLY A 87 7.01 -5.99 13.82
N THR A 88 6.45 -5.43 14.91
CA THR A 88 5.35 -6.04 15.67
C THR A 88 3.96 -5.54 15.28
N GLN A 89 3.89 -4.44 14.53
CA GLN A 89 2.65 -3.72 14.25
C GLN A 89 2.13 -4.06 12.86
N ALA A 90 1.16 -4.96 12.79
CA ALA A 90 0.59 -5.46 11.53
C ALA A 90 -0.07 -4.39 10.63
N TRP A 91 -0.36 -3.21 11.18
CA TRP A 91 -0.91 -2.07 10.45
C TRP A 91 0.17 -1.19 9.80
N LEU A 92 1.44 -1.39 10.15
CA LEU A 92 2.59 -0.71 9.56
C LEU A 92 3.14 -1.49 8.34
N PRO A 93 3.95 -0.83 7.50
CA PRO A 93 4.64 -1.49 6.41
C PRO A 93 5.51 -2.68 6.85
N PRO A 94 5.62 -3.73 6.02
CA PRO A 94 6.53 -4.83 6.27
C PRO A 94 8.00 -4.38 6.17
N LEU A 95 8.88 -4.96 7.00
CA LEU A 95 10.32 -4.76 6.90
C LEU A 95 10.95 -5.74 5.90
N LEU A 96 12.02 -5.31 5.25
CA LEU A 96 12.81 -6.17 4.37
C LEU A 96 13.30 -7.40 5.14
N GLY A 97 12.92 -8.60 4.67
CA GLY A 97 13.30 -9.87 5.28
C GLY A 97 12.47 -10.30 6.50
N GLN A 98 11.37 -9.59 6.80
CA GLN A 98 10.43 -9.99 7.83
C GLN A 98 9.52 -11.13 7.36
N GLU A 99 9.22 -12.08 8.26
CA GLU A 99 8.18 -13.08 8.00
C GLU A 99 6.81 -12.40 7.78
N PRO A 100 6.03 -12.81 6.75
CA PRO A 100 4.73 -12.23 6.47
C PRO A 100 3.75 -12.40 7.64
N GLN A 101 3.12 -11.31 8.08
CA GLN A 101 2.10 -11.38 9.11
C GLN A 101 0.74 -11.76 8.52
N ILE A 102 -0.19 -12.16 9.39
CA ILE A 102 -1.56 -12.54 8.97
C ILE A 102 -2.23 -11.42 8.15
N LEU A 103 -1.98 -10.16 8.51
CA LEU A 103 -2.54 -9.00 7.83
C LEU A 103 -1.72 -8.53 6.62
N ASP A 104 -0.68 -9.26 6.20
CA ASP A 104 0.08 -8.97 4.97
C ASP A 104 -0.34 -9.86 3.80
N ARG A 105 -1.21 -10.86 4.06
CA ARG A 105 -1.77 -11.76 3.06
C ARG A 105 -3.07 -11.25 2.44
#